data_AF-A0A958SXH7-F1
#
_entry.id   AF-A0A958SXH7-F1
#
_cell.length_a   1.000
_cell.length_b   1.000
_cell.length_c   1.000
_cell.angle_alpha   90.00
_cell.angle_beta   90.00
_cell.angle_gamma   90.00
#
_symmetry.space_group_name_H-M   'P 1'
#
loop_
_entity.id
_entity.type
_entity.pdbx_description
1 polymer ?
#
loop_
_entity_poly.entity_id
_entity_poly.type
_entity_poly.pdbx_seq_one_letter_code
_entity_poly.pdbx_strand_id
1 'polypeptide(L)'
;MRKLLFYLPVFIFLTAFTCDDEPLDSDIDTSFNTPNTGFFTGDWEAVTFDTMVTTLTDFDGQEFTSVSDIEGENFDYIISFASDTYTTSGSYDLKVVVSINGEAQNETVQSYENVSGSGSYSVNGNTMTVSGTFFEYEFDGMESSALGGEQEAEFVLSDNGQTMTFNQNQEIIQNAGGIQTVTTVTSTTVLHKL
;
A
#
# COMPACT_ATOMS: atom_id res chain seq x y z
N MET A 1 14.28 -86.96 -10.28
CA MET A 1 14.63 -87.09 -8.85
C MET A 1 15.41 -85.86 -8.41
N ARG A 2 14.80 -84.95 -7.63
CA ARG A 2 15.31 -84.43 -6.35
C ARG A 2 14.32 -83.38 -5.86
N LYS A 3 13.96 -83.53 -4.59
CA LYS A 3 13.03 -82.71 -3.82
C LYS A 3 13.74 -81.43 -3.38
N LEU A 4 13.02 -80.32 -3.27
CA LEU A 4 12.94 -79.56 -2.02
C LEU A 4 11.81 -78.52 -2.11
N LEU A 5 10.89 -78.60 -1.15
CA LEU A 5 10.02 -77.50 -0.73
C LEU A 5 10.89 -76.30 -0.29
N PHE A 6 10.32 -75.10 -0.24
CA PHE A 6 10.13 -74.34 1.02
C PHE A 6 9.57 -72.92 0.70
N TYR A 7 8.38 -72.64 1.27
CA TYR A 7 7.90 -71.37 1.85
C TYR A 7 7.63 -70.12 0.97
N LEU A 8 6.32 -69.84 0.90
CA LEU A 8 5.69 -68.51 0.79
C LEU A 8 6.13 -67.62 1.97
N PRO A 9 6.33 -66.31 1.75
CA PRO A 9 5.42 -65.40 2.45
C PRO A 9 4.87 -64.30 1.54
N VAL A 10 3.57 -64.07 1.72
CA VAL A 10 2.83 -62.89 1.28
C VAL A 10 3.45 -61.65 1.94
N PHE A 11 3.91 -60.70 1.13
CA PHE A 11 4.24 -59.35 1.62
C PHE A 11 3.24 -58.37 1.01
N ILE A 12 2.22 -58.04 1.81
CA ILE A 12 1.31 -56.94 1.58
C ILE A 12 2.10 -55.67 1.91
N PHE A 13 2.47 -54.88 0.90
CA PHE A 13 2.90 -53.50 1.12
C PHE A 13 1.64 -52.62 1.20
N LEU A 14 1.12 -52.49 2.42
CA LEU A 14 0.30 -51.35 2.81
C LEU A 14 1.25 -50.14 2.93
N THR A 15 1.35 -49.33 1.88
CA THR A 15 1.87 -47.96 2.02
C THR A 15 0.77 -47.15 2.70
N ALA A 16 0.77 -47.18 4.03
CA ALA A 16 0.07 -46.16 4.80
C ALA A 16 0.68 -44.81 4.42
N PHE A 17 -0.14 -43.92 3.86
CA PHE A 17 0.12 -42.49 3.94
C PHE A 17 0.15 -42.15 5.43
N THR A 18 1.34 -42.11 6.02
CA THR A 18 1.53 -41.35 7.25
C THR A 18 1.50 -39.90 6.81
N CYS A 19 0.32 -39.30 6.93
CA CYS A 19 0.22 -37.88 7.18
C CYS A 19 1.02 -37.67 8.46
N ASP A 20 2.28 -37.27 8.34
CA ASP A 20 2.96 -36.57 9.43
C ASP A 20 2.18 -35.28 9.61
N ASP A 21 1.18 -35.35 10.48
CA ASP A 21 0.55 -34.20 11.09
C ASP A 21 1.59 -33.65 12.08
N GLU A 22 2.65 -33.07 11.51
CA GLU A 22 3.65 -32.35 12.26
C GLU A 22 2.93 -31.14 12.86
N PRO A 23 2.86 -31.01 14.19
CA PRO A 23 2.29 -29.81 14.78
C PRO A 23 3.10 -28.63 14.26
N LEU A 24 2.41 -27.66 13.65
CA LEU A 24 3.01 -26.39 13.29
C LEU A 24 3.82 -25.89 14.48
N ASP A 25 5.12 -25.71 14.26
CA ASP A 25 6.05 -25.26 15.29
C ASP A 25 5.44 -24.01 15.95
N SER A 26 5.22 -24.11 17.26
CA SER A 26 4.49 -23.13 18.06
C SER A 26 5.30 -21.86 18.34
N ASP A 27 6.21 -21.53 17.42
CA ASP A 27 6.98 -20.29 17.37
C ASP A 27 6.36 -19.31 16.36
N ILE A 28 5.02 -19.31 16.23
CA ILE A 28 4.31 -18.05 15.99
C ILE A 28 4.51 -17.24 17.27
N ASP A 29 5.60 -16.47 17.25
CA ASP A 29 5.83 -15.40 18.19
C ASP A 29 4.69 -14.38 18.06
N THR A 30 3.70 -14.53 18.94
CA THR A 30 2.62 -13.53 19.11
C THR A 30 3.12 -12.25 19.80
N SER A 31 4.44 -12.04 19.95
CA SER A 31 5.02 -10.79 20.42
C SER A 31 5.32 -9.82 19.26
N PHE A 32 4.27 -9.24 18.69
CA PHE A 32 4.37 -8.04 17.85
C PHE A 32 4.73 -6.79 18.68
N ASN A 33 5.86 -6.81 19.40
CA ASN A 33 6.35 -5.65 20.16
C ASN A 33 7.74 -5.17 19.72
N THR A 34 8.19 -5.60 18.54
CA THR A 34 9.30 -5.00 17.81
C THR A 34 8.85 -4.74 16.38
N PRO A 35 8.93 -3.49 15.86
CA PRO A 35 8.55 -3.20 14.49
C PRO A 35 9.55 -3.89 13.58
N ASN A 36 9.16 -5.03 13.00
CA ASN A 36 10.01 -5.78 12.10
C ASN A 36 9.99 -5.10 10.72
N THR A 37 10.74 -4.00 10.58
CA THR A 37 10.85 -3.24 9.33
C THR A 37 11.59 -4.01 8.22
N GLY A 38 12.16 -5.18 8.54
CA GLY A 38 12.85 -6.05 7.60
C GLY A 38 11.99 -6.55 6.44
N PHE A 39 10.66 -6.59 6.59
CA PHE A 39 9.75 -6.98 5.50
C PHE A 39 9.71 -5.95 4.37
N PHE A 40 9.83 -4.67 4.71
CA PHE A 40 9.77 -3.56 3.76
C PHE A 40 11.09 -3.36 3.03
N THR A 41 12.21 -3.69 3.68
CA THR A 41 13.54 -3.35 3.17
C THR A 41 13.77 -3.91 1.77
N GLY A 42 14.19 -3.03 0.87
CA GLY A 42 14.42 -3.34 -0.55
C GLY A 42 13.73 -2.36 -1.48
N ASP A 43 13.84 -2.65 -2.77
CA ASP A 43 13.27 -1.85 -3.85
C ASP A 43 11.94 -2.44 -4.29
N TRP A 44 10.97 -1.54 -4.50
CA TRP A 44 9.62 -1.89 -4.90
C TRP A 44 9.19 -1.04 -6.08
N GLU A 45 8.68 -1.66 -7.14
CA GLU A 45 8.04 -0.96 -8.25
C GLU A 45 6.59 -0.61 -7.90
N ALA A 46 6.18 0.62 -8.19
CA ALA A 46 4.78 1.01 -8.11
C ALA A 46 4.00 0.41 -9.29
N VAL A 47 2.85 -0.17 -8.99
CA VAL A 47 1.99 -0.84 -9.98
C VAL A 47 0.68 -0.10 -10.12
N THR A 48 0.11 0.34 -8.99
CA THR A 48 -1.12 1.13 -8.95
C THR A 48 -1.00 2.24 -7.92
N PHE A 49 -1.69 3.35 -8.21
CA PHE A 49 -1.96 4.43 -7.28
C PHE A 49 -3.34 4.98 -7.61
N ASP A 50 -4.32 4.60 -6.81
CA ASP A 50 -5.71 5.04 -6.95
C ASP A 50 -6.04 5.89 -5.73
N THR A 51 -6.44 7.14 -5.94
CA THR A 51 -6.71 8.07 -4.84
C THR A 51 -7.95 8.90 -5.11
N MET A 52 -8.82 8.99 -4.12
CA MET A 52 -9.91 9.94 -4.06
C MET A 52 -9.65 10.95 -2.96
N VAL A 53 -9.61 12.24 -3.33
CA VAL A 53 -9.51 13.35 -2.38
C VAL A 53 -10.83 14.10 -2.38
N THR A 54 -11.52 14.11 -1.25
CA THR A 54 -12.74 14.92 -1.05
C THR A 54 -12.42 16.08 -0.15
N THR A 55 -12.72 17.30 -0.59
CA THR A 55 -12.55 18.52 0.21
C THR A 55 -13.90 19.19 0.38
N LEU A 56 -14.29 19.37 1.64
CA LEU A 56 -15.42 20.16 2.08
C LEU A 56 -14.90 21.46 2.68
N THR A 57 -15.35 22.60 2.17
CA THR A 57 -15.06 23.91 2.76
C THR A 57 -16.35 24.56 3.23
N ASP A 58 -16.43 24.95 4.50
CA ASP A 58 -17.49 25.80 5.04
C ASP A 58 -16.99 27.25 5.14
N PHE A 59 -17.69 28.15 4.46
CA PHE A 59 -17.47 29.58 4.56
C PHE A 59 -18.80 30.32 4.72
N ASP A 60 -18.99 30.96 5.88
CA ASP A 60 -20.19 31.75 6.20
C ASP A 60 -21.50 30.93 6.08
N GLY A 61 -21.44 29.63 6.42
CA GLY A 61 -22.56 28.69 6.32
C GLY A 61 -22.88 28.23 4.89
N GLN A 62 -22.04 28.56 3.92
CA GLN A 62 -22.07 27.99 2.58
C GLN A 62 -21.01 26.90 2.46
N GLU A 63 -21.46 25.70 2.11
CA GLU A 63 -20.58 24.55 1.84
C GLU A 63 -20.18 24.51 0.36
N PHE A 64 -18.90 24.30 0.12
CA PHE A 64 -18.32 24.00 -1.19
C PHE A 64 -17.67 22.62 -1.13
N THR A 65 -17.98 21.77 -2.11
CA THR A 65 -17.39 20.43 -2.20
C THR A 65 -16.59 20.30 -3.48
N SER A 66 -15.36 19.80 -3.35
CA SER A 66 -14.54 19.33 -4.46
C SER A 66 -14.20 17.86 -4.24
N VAL A 67 -14.22 17.07 -5.31
CA VAL A 67 -13.79 15.68 -5.32
C VAL A 67 -12.80 15.51 -6.45
N SER A 68 -11.59 15.05 -6.15
CA SER A 68 -10.58 14.68 -7.13
C SER A 68 -10.43 13.17 -7.13
N ASP A 69 -10.73 12.54 -8.27
CA ASP A 69 -10.47 11.14 -8.55
C ASP A 69 -9.15 11.06 -9.35
N ILE A 70 -8.17 10.35 -8.82
CA ILE A 70 -6.78 10.29 -9.30
C ILE A 70 -6.42 8.83 -9.55
N GLU A 71 -6.10 8.51 -10.80
CA GLU A 71 -5.63 7.19 -11.23
C GLU A 71 -4.20 7.34 -11.77
N GLY A 72 -3.25 6.61 -11.20
CA GLY A 72 -1.89 6.55 -11.71
C GLY A 72 -1.74 5.53 -12.84
N GLU A 73 -1.00 5.90 -13.88
CA GLU A 73 -0.70 5.07 -15.04
C GLU A 73 0.77 5.22 -15.49
N ASN A 74 1.23 4.33 -16.37
CA ASN A 74 2.57 4.35 -16.97
C ASN A 74 3.73 4.42 -15.94
N PHE A 75 3.66 3.65 -14.86
CA PHE A 75 4.70 3.61 -13.85
C PHE A 75 6.03 3.05 -14.38
N ASP A 76 7.08 3.86 -14.21
CA ASP A 76 8.48 3.46 -14.11
C ASP A 76 9.03 4.10 -12.84
N TYR A 77 8.49 3.69 -11.69
CA TYR A 77 8.67 4.36 -10.40
C TYR A 77 9.01 3.37 -9.30
N ILE A 78 10.11 3.64 -8.59
CA ILE A 78 10.65 2.77 -7.55
C ILE A 78 10.56 3.47 -6.20
N ILE A 79 10.12 2.72 -5.19
CA ILE A 79 10.17 3.07 -3.77
C ILE A 79 11.17 2.13 -3.09
N SER A 80 12.26 2.69 -2.58
CA SER A 80 13.32 1.96 -1.87
C SER A 80 13.17 2.19 -0.37
N PHE A 81 12.83 1.14 0.37
CA PHE A 81 12.75 1.20 1.83
C PHE A 81 14.08 0.76 2.46
N ALA A 82 14.57 1.56 3.40
CA ALA A 82 15.60 1.21 4.37
C ALA A 82 14.98 0.95 5.75
N SER A 83 15.77 0.95 6.81
CA SER A 83 15.34 0.60 8.19
C SER A 83 14.13 1.40 8.69
N ASP A 84 14.12 2.69 8.41
CA ASP A 84 13.21 3.72 8.96
C ASP A 84 13.04 4.91 7.99
N THR A 85 13.57 4.77 6.78
CA THR A 85 13.57 5.80 5.74
C THR A 85 13.23 5.20 4.40
N TYR A 86 12.74 6.01 3.49
CA TYR A 86 12.51 5.62 2.11
C TYR A 86 13.05 6.68 1.15
N THR A 87 13.34 6.26 -0.07
CA THR A 87 13.56 7.13 -1.22
C THR A 87 12.65 6.71 -2.34
N THR A 88 12.28 7.65 -3.20
CA THR A 88 11.54 7.38 -4.42
C THR A 88 12.27 7.93 -5.63
N SER A 89 12.13 7.27 -6.77
CA SER A 89 12.69 7.74 -8.03
C SER A 89 11.98 7.15 -9.24
N GLY A 90 11.75 7.96 -10.26
CA GLY A 90 11.28 7.49 -11.56
C GLY A 90 10.27 8.42 -12.20
N SER A 91 9.34 7.85 -12.96
CA SER A 91 8.29 8.57 -13.67
C SER A 91 6.94 7.87 -13.55
N TYR A 92 5.87 8.64 -13.63
CA TYR A 92 4.48 8.16 -13.70
C TYR A 92 3.58 9.23 -14.32
N ASP A 93 2.42 8.81 -14.80
CA ASP A 93 1.35 9.69 -15.23
C ASP A 93 0.21 9.61 -14.21
N LEU A 94 -0.48 10.74 -13.98
CA LEU A 94 -1.69 10.79 -13.19
C LEU A 94 -2.84 11.29 -14.06
N LYS A 95 -3.87 10.47 -14.18
CA LYS A 95 -5.17 10.84 -14.75
C LYS A 95 -6.06 11.35 -13.64
N VAL A 96 -6.64 12.53 -13.84
CA VAL A 96 -7.46 13.20 -12.82
C VAL A 96 -8.78 13.67 -13.37
N VAL A 97 -9.84 13.37 -12.63
CA VAL A 97 -11.17 13.92 -12.82
C VAL A 97 -11.57 14.69 -11.56
N VAL A 98 -11.73 16.01 -11.69
CA VAL A 98 -12.21 16.87 -10.60
C VAL A 98 -13.70 17.08 -10.74
N SER A 99 -14.46 17.00 -9.65
CA SER A 99 -15.88 17.32 -9.59
C SER A 99 -16.13 18.41 -8.55
N ILE A 100 -16.70 19.53 -8.98
CA ILE A 100 -17.03 20.65 -8.09
C ILE A 100 -18.54 20.68 -7.91
N ASN A 101 -19.01 20.61 -6.67
CA ASN A 101 -20.44 20.55 -6.33
C ASN A 101 -21.21 19.47 -7.12
N GLY A 102 -20.56 18.33 -7.37
CA GLY A 102 -21.13 17.19 -8.10
C GLY A 102 -21.06 17.29 -9.64
N GLU A 103 -20.53 18.39 -10.19
CA GLU A 103 -20.32 18.51 -11.63
C GLU A 103 -18.87 18.16 -12.00
N ALA A 104 -18.71 17.00 -12.65
CA ALA A 104 -17.43 16.52 -13.16
C ALA A 104 -16.89 17.45 -14.26
N GLN A 105 -15.62 17.80 -14.13
CA GLN A 105 -14.83 18.52 -15.11
C GLN A 105 -14.23 17.56 -16.13
N ASN A 106 -13.51 18.10 -17.11
CA ASN A 106 -12.80 17.28 -18.07
C ASN A 106 -11.65 16.53 -17.39
N GLU A 107 -11.47 15.29 -17.82
CA GLU A 107 -10.29 14.49 -17.50
C GLU A 107 -9.02 15.20 -17.96
N THR A 108 -8.01 15.21 -17.10
CA THR A 108 -6.67 15.71 -17.40
C THR A 108 -5.65 14.63 -17.09
N VAL A 109 -4.64 14.48 -17.93
CA VAL A 109 -3.49 13.61 -17.68
C VAL A 109 -2.26 14.49 -17.49
N GLN A 110 -1.52 14.24 -16.41
CA GLN A 110 -0.29 14.95 -16.09
C GLN A 110 0.87 13.97 -15.91
N SER A 111 1.96 14.21 -16.62
CA SER A 111 3.17 13.41 -16.55
C SER A 111 4.17 13.98 -15.55
N TYR A 112 4.68 13.11 -14.69
CA TYR A 112 5.72 13.40 -13.70
C TYR A 112 6.98 12.64 -14.11
N GLU A 113 7.99 13.38 -14.57
CA GLU A 113 9.18 12.79 -15.18
C GLU A 113 10.43 13.02 -14.33
N ASN A 114 11.20 11.94 -14.09
CA ASN A 114 12.43 11.97 -13.30
C ASN A 114 12.23 12.59 -11.91
N VAL A 115 11.08 12.32 -11.30
CA VAL A 115 10.77 12.77 -9.94
C VAL A 115 11.50 11.91 -8.92
N SER A 116 11.87 12.54 -7.82
CA SER A 116 12.57 11.85 -6.73
C SER A 116 12.20 12.47 -5.39
N GLY A 117 11.96 11.64 -4.39
CA GLY A 117 11.59 12.06 -3.05
C GLY A 117 12.30 11.23 -1.98
N SER A 118 12.12 11.64 -0.73
CA SER A 118 12.61 10.89 0.42
C SER A 118 11.82 11.25 1.66
N GLY A 119 11.70 10.30 2.59
CA GLY A 119 11.07 10.55 3.87
C GLY A 119 11.46 9.51 4.92
N SER A 120 10.91 9.67 6.11
CA SER A 120 10.95 8.67 7.17
C SER A 120 9.63 7.91 7.24
N TYR A 121 9.68 6.70 7.76
CA TYR A 121 8.49 5.94 8.07
C TYR A 121 8.64 5.19 9.39
N SER A 122 7.51 4.86 10.00
CA SER A 122 7.44 3.95 11.14
C SER A 122 6.30 2.96 10.93
N VAL A 123 6.37 1.82 11.60
CA VAL A 123 5.37 0.76 11.49
C VAL A 123 4.91 0.37 12.88
N ASN A 124 3.61 0.31 13.07
CA ASN A 124 2.97 -0.20 14.28
C ASN A 124 1.87 -1.19 13.89
N GLY A 125 2.13 -2.49 14.12
CA GLY A 125 1.26 -3.55 13.61
C GLY A 125 1.18 -3.53 12.08
N ASN A 126 -0.03 -3.37 11.55
CA ASN A 126 -0.33 -3.28 10.13
C ASN A 126 -0.46 -1.84 9.62
N THR A 127 -0.14 -0.84 10.44
CA THR A 127 -0.20 0.57 10.05
C THR A 127 1.20 1.10 9.82
N MET A 128 1.42 1.70 8.66
CA MET A 128 2.61 2.50 8.34
C MET A 128 2.25 3.98 8.47
N THR A 129 3.10 4.71 9.18
CA THR A 129 3.06 6.17 9.25
C THR A 129 4.25 6.70 8.47
N VAL A 130 4.02 7.49 7.43
CA VAL A 130 5.07 8.13 6.63
C VAL A 130 5.11 9.63 6.90
N SER A 131 6.33 10.17 7.03
CA SER A 131 6.58 11.61 7.04
C SER A 131 6.84 12.04 5.59
N GLY A 132 5.81 12.56 4.92
CA GLY A 132 5.83 12.91 3.49
C GLY A 132 4.79 12.12 2.69
N THR A 133 4.98 12.06 1.37
CA THR A 133 4.13 11.27 0.45
C THR A 133 5.02 10.44 -0.48
N PHE A 134 4.52 9.28 -0.92
CA PHE A 134 5.23 8.49 -1.94
C PHE A 134 5.09 9.08 -3.34
N PHE A 135 3.96 9.74 -3.62
CA PHE A 135 3.67 10.38 -4.89
C PHE A 135 3.49 11.89 -4.67
N GLU A 136 3.99 12.66 -5.62
CA GLU A 136 3.81 14.10 -5.67
C GLU A 136 2.69 14.40 -6.66
N TYR A 137 1.79 15.30 -6.30
CA TYR A 137 0.79 15.74 -7.25
C TYR A 137 0.34 17.18 -6.98
N GLU A 138 -0.17 17.83 -8.01
CA GLU A 138 -0.72 19.18 -7.94
C GLU A 138 -1.91 19.28 -8.89
N PHE A 139 -3.12 19.42 -8.34
CA PHE A 139 -4.34 19.55 -9.14
C PHE A 139 -5.22 20.66 -8.57
N ASP A 140 -5.68 21.57 -9.44
CA ASP A 140 -6.58 22.67 -9.07
C ASP A 140 -6.06 23.53 -7.89
N GLY A 141 -4.73 23.72 -7.81
CA GLY A 141 -4.06 24.43 -6.73
C GLY A 141 -3.92 23.64 -5.42
N MET A 142 -4.36 22.38 -5.39
CA MET A 142 -4.10 21.43 -4.30
C MET A 142 -2.83 20.65 -4.62
N GLU A 143 -1.75 21.00 -3.93
CA GLU A 143 -0.53 20.19 -3.90
C GLU A 143 -0.69 19.05 -2.89
N SER A 144 -0.07 17.89 -3.14
CA SER A 144 0.01 16.78 -2.18
C SER A 144 0.69 17.21 -0.87
N SER A 145 1.60 18.18 -0.96
CA SER A 145 2.25 18.84 0.18
C SER A 145 1.23 19.56 1.10
N ALA A 146 0.11 20.04 0.55
CA ALA A 146 -0.92 20.78 1.26
C ALA A 146 -1.81 19.89 2.15
N LEU A 147 -1.79 18.58 1.93
CA LEU A 147 -2.38 17.62 2.87
C LEU A 147 -1.69 17.72 4.23
N GLY A 148 -0.37 17.95 4.24
CA GLY A 148 0.41 18.19 5.44
C GLY A 148 0.47 17.01 6.41
N GLY A 149 1.42 17.07 7.33
CA GLY A 149 1.54 16.11 8.43
C GLY A 149 1.96 14.71 8.02
N GLU A 150 1.82 13.79 8.97
CA GLU A 150 2.07 12.37 8.78
C GLU A 150 0.88 11.74 8.04
N GLN A 151 1.18 10.83 7.10
CA GLN A 151 0.17 10.04 6.41
C GLN A 151 0.16 8.64 6.98
N GLU A 152 -1.01 8.13 7.33
CA GLU A 152 -1.18 6.78 7.88
C GLU A 152 -1.88 5.88 6.87
N ALA A 153 -1.29 4.72 6.58
CA ALA A 153 -1.88 3.72 5.71
C ALA A 153 -1.79 2.33 6.36
N GLU A 154 -2.86 1.57 6.26
CA GLU A 154 -2.82 0.14 6.56
C GLU A 154 -2.13 -0.59 5.41
N PHE A 155 -1.28 -1.56 5.71
CA PHE A 155 -0.62 -2.38 4.69
C PHE A 155 -0.92 -3.86 4.85
N VAL A 156 -0.97 -4.54 3.71
CA VAL A 156 -1.05 -6.00 3.61
C VAL A 156 0.07 -6.48 2.70
N LEU A 157 0.79 -7.51 3.15
CA LEU A 157 1.77 -8.21 2.35
C LEU A 157 1.16 -9.54 1.89
N SER A 158 1.30 -9.87 0.61
CA SER A 158 0.92 -11.19 0.08
C SER A 158 1.71 -12.32 0.75
N ASP A 159 1.16 -13.53 0.78
CA ASP A 159 1.78 -14.71 1.42
C ASP A 159 3.22 -15.01 0.94
N ASN A 160 3.54 -14.68 -0.31
CA ASN A 160 4.87 -14.88 -0.88
C ASN A 160 5.83 -13.69 -0.68
N GLY A 161 5.38 -12.61 -0.04
CA GLY A 161 6.17 -11.41 0.23
C GLY A 161 6.42 -10.50 -0.99
N GLN A 162 5.80 -10.75 -2.14
CA GLN A 162 6.11 -10.06 -3.39
C GLN A 162 5.20 -8.89 -3.73
N THR A 163 3.99 -8.85 -3.18
CA THR A 163 3.03 -7.76 -3.38
C THR A 163 2.71 -7.10 -2.06
N MET A 164 2.81 -5.78 -2.03
CA MET A 164 2.43 -4.94 -0.91
C MET A 164 1.29 -4.02 -1.32
N THR A 165 0.23 -3.97 -0.53
CA THR A 165 -0.90 -3.07 -0.75
C THR A 165 -1.04 -2.15 0.43
N PHE A 166 -0.97 -0.85 0.19
CA PHE A 166 -1.31 0.20 1.15
C PHE A 166 -2.74 0.66 0.91
N ASN A 167 -3.50 0.83 1.98
CA ASN A 167 -4.82 1.44 1.98
C ASN A 167 -4.82 2.60 2.98
N GLN A 168 -5.06 3.80 2.49
CA GLN A 168 -5.22 4.99 3.30
C GLN A 168 -6.68 5.37 3.38
N ASN A 169 -7.11 5.77 4.57
CA ASN A 169 -8.35 6.50 4.76
C ASN A 169 -8.13 7.50 5.89
N GLN A 170 -7.87 8.75 5.53
CA GLN A 170 -7.43 9.78 6.46
C GLN A 170 -8.26 11.05 6.30
N GLU A 171 -8.72 11.58 7.42
CA GLU A 171 -9.38 12.89 7.50
C GLU A 171 -8.43 13.94 8.06
N ILE A 172 -8.37 15.08 7.38
CA ILE A 172 -7.50 16.21 7.71
C ILE A 172 -8.39 17.44 7.86
N ILE A 173 -8.44 18.00 9.07
CA ILE A 173 -9.23 19.19 9.37
C ILE A 173 -8.30 20.39 9.54
N GLN A 174 -8.50 21.40 8.70
CA GLN A 174 -7.78 22.67 8.78
C GLN A 174 -8.75 23.80 9.12
N ASN A 175 -8.30 24.73 9.97
CA ASN A 175 -9.05 25.94 10.31
C ASN A 175 -8.14 27.16 10.09
N ALA A 176 -8.50 28.03 9.15
CA ALA A 176 -7.73 29.23 8.83
C ALA A 176 -8.67 30.40 8.55
N GLY A 177 -8.45 31.54 9.22
CA GLY A 177 -9.23 32.76 8.95
C GLY A 177 -10.75 32.64 9.19
N GLY A 178 -11.18 31.69 10.02
CA GLY A 178 -12.61 31.40 10.25
C GLY A 178 -13.25 30.49 9.21
N ILE A 179 -12.47 29.98 8.24
CA ILE A 179 -12.86 28.98 7.26
C ILE A 179 -12.45 27.60 7.79
N GLN A 180 -13.39 26.66 7.77
CA GLN A 180 -13.10 25.25 8.05
C GLN A 180 -13.00 24.49 6.73
N THR A 181 -11.93 23.71 6.59
CA THR A 181 -11.73 22.80 5.47
C THR A 181 -11.52 21.40 6.02
N VAL A 182 -12.32 20.44 5.56
CA VAL A 182 -12.19 19.02 5.85
C VAL A 182 -11.78 18.32 4.57
N THR A 183 -10.61 17.70 4.58
CA THR A 183 -10.11 16.90 3.46
C THR A 183 -10.09 15.43 3.86
N THR A 184 -10.77 14.58 3.11
CA THR A 184 -10.70 13.13 3.24
C THR A 184 -9.89 12.57 2.08
N VAL A 185 -8.85 11.80 2.40
CA VAL A 185 -8.01 11.09 1.43
C VAL A 185 -8.29 9.60 1.58
N THR A 186 -8.79 8.98 0.51
CA THR A 186 -8.88 7.52 0.40
C THR A 186 -7.96 7.08 -0.72
N SER A 187 -6.95 6.25 -0.43
CA SER A 187 -6.02 5.77 -1.45
C SER A 187 -5.73 4.28 -1.35
N THR A 188 -5.45 3.66 -2.48
CA THR A 188 -4.89 2.33 -2.58
C THR A 188 -3.63 2.40 -3.44
N THR A 189 -2.51 1.93 -2.90
CA THR A 189 -1.24 1.80 -3.62
C THR A 189 -0.83 0.34 -3.64
N VAL A 190 -0.49 -0.20 -4.81
CA VAL A 190 0.07 -1.55 -4.93
C VAL A 190 1.50 -1.46 -5.42
N LEU A 191 2.39 -2.14 -4.71
CA LEU A 191 3.79 -2.26 -5.04
C LEU A 191 4.19 -3.72 -5.26
N HIS A 192 5.14 -3.97 -6.16
CA HIS A 192 5.80 -5.26 -6.32
C HIS A 192 7.28 -5.19 -5.95
N LYS A 193 7.77 -6.26 -5.34
CA LYS A 193 9.18 -6.37 -4.96
C LYS A 193 10.05 -6.66 -6.19
N LEU A 194 11.19 -5.98 -6.29
CA LEU A 194 12.23 -6.20 -7.33
C LEU A 194 13.23 -7.31 -6.94
#